data_AF-A0YB58-F1
#
_entry.id   AF-A0YB58-F1
#
_cell.length_a   1.000
_cell.length_b   1.000
_cell.length_c   1.000
_cell.angle_alpha   90.00
_cell.angle_beta   90.00
_cell.angle_gamma   90.00
#
_symmetry.space_group_name_H-M   'P 1'
#
loop_
_entity.id
_entity.type
_entity.pdbx_description
1 polymer ?
#
loop_
_entity_poly.entity_id
_entity_poly.type
_entity_poly.pdbx_seq_one_letter_code
_entity_poly.pdbx_strand_id
1 'polypeptide(L)'
;MRTIFVLITVIISFNAVARLTDTTQSVTCPLKTVAESNVGLSSIIKVASEVSDEQVKKVAAALCSNLNWAKTRGKDMPPWKETMEKHLGFKGNEKAFKTFFHDFLNTHKNKILCPQYKITTLFYPPQHLFKRILAVGMNETYEEYFFNLEEGEVDFNAYEMVDGKKETVLDWVEKWIASGRGDAEELRDVAYILKDEFGAKKGIDL
;
A
#
# COMPACT_ATOMS: atom_id res chain seq x y z
N MET A 1 -26.02 -9.25 22.04
CA MET A 1 -24.97 -8.49 22.73
C MET A 1 -23.89 -9.47 23.20
N ARG A 2 -22.75 -9.51 22.50
CA ARG A 2 -21.55 -10.21 22.94
C ARG A 2 -20.39 -9.24 22.76
N THR A 3 -19.83 -8.83 23.88
CA THR A 3 -18.71 -7.91 24.03
C THR A 3 -17.42 -8.65 23.68
N ILE A 4 -16.64 -8.13 22.73
CA ILE A 4 -15.30 -8.64 22.42
C ILE A 4 -14.31 -7.60 22.96
N PHE A 5 -13.47 -8.03 23.90
CA PHE A 5 -12.35 -7.26 24.45
C PHE A 5 -11.18 -7.34 23.48
N VAL A 6 -10.73 -6.20 22.94
CA VAL A 6 -9.46 -6.10 22.21
C VAL A 6 -8.37 -5.73 23.22
N LEU A 7 -7.40 -6.62 23.39
CA LEU A 7 -6.28 -6.47 24.31
C LEU A 7 -5.09 -5.83 23.58
N ILE A 8 -4.87 -4.53 23.76
CA ILE A 8 -3.69 -3.82 23.24
C ILE A 8 -2.53 -4.09 24.22
N THR A 9 -1.50 -4.80 23.76
CA THR A 9 -0.25 -4.97 24.52
C THR A 9 0.74 -3.89 24.13
N VAL A 10 1.01 -2.98 25.06
CA VAL A 10 2.01 -1.92 24.96
C VAL A 10 3.38 -2.48 25.32
N ILE A 11 4.37 -2.35 24.44
CA ILE A 11 5.79 -2.52 24.80
C ILE A 11 6.46 -1.15 24.73
N ILE A 12 6.62 -0.53 25.90
CA ILE A 12 7.49 0.64 26.12
C ILE A 12 8.91 0.12 26.32
N SER A 13 9.82 0.46 25.40
CA SER A 13 11.25 0.29 25.60
C SER A 13 11.88 1.65 25.94
N PHE A 14 12.33 1.75 27.18
CA PHE A 14 13.07 2.88 27.73
C PHE A 14 14.40 3.09 27.02
N ASN A 15 14.73 4.34 26.70
CA ASN A 15 16.11 4.83 26.75
C ASN A 15 16.11 6.13 27.55
N ALA A 16 16.56 6.03 28.79
CA ALA A 16 16.91 7.15 29.64
C ALA A 16 18.43 7.33 29.61
N VAL A 17 18.90 8.58 29.53
CA VAL A 17 20.14 9.22 30.03
C VAL A 17 20.30 10.48 29.14
N ALA A 18 20.29 11.73 29.62
CA ALA A 18 21.25 12.29 30.57
C ALA A 18 20.69 13.47 31.39
N ARG A 19 21.41 13.75 32.49
CA ARG A 19 21.12 14.65 33.61
C ARG A 19 21.51 16.12 33.37
N LEU A 20 20.76 16.99 34.06
CA LEU A 20 21.11 18.21 34.82
C LEU A 20 21.80 19.40 34.12
N THR A 21 21.17 20.58 34.16
CA THR A 21 21.58 21.69 35.05
C THR A 21 20.46 22.71 35.25
N ASP A 22 20.61 23.48 36.31
CA ASP A 22 19.65 24.21 37.12
C ASP A 22 19.22 25.60 36.62
N THR A 23 18.19 26.11 37.29
CA THR A 23 17.79 27.52 37.50
C THR A 23 17.18 28.40 36.38
N THR A 24 15.94 28.79 36.71
CA THR A 24 15.35 30.15 36.71
C THR A 24 14.55 30.68 35.52
N GLN A 25 13.35 31.14 35.92
CA GLN A 25 12.48 32.18 35.37
C GLN A 25 11.59 31.83 34.18
N SER A 26 10.31 31.73 34.52
CA SER A 26 9.17 31.76 33.62
C SER A 26 9.22 32.98 32.69
N VAL A 27 9.38 32.72 31.40
CA VAL A 27 8.97 33.65 30.35
C VAL A 27 7.83 32.98 29.60
N THR A 28 6.62 33.48 29.84
CA THR A 28 5.43 33.14 29.05
C THR A 28 5.59 33.73 27.65
N CYS A 29 6.13 32.94 26.71
CA CYS A 29 5.97 33.22 25.29
C CYS A 29 4.61 32.67 24.84
N PRO A 30 3.76 33.46 24.14
CA PRO A 30 2.51 32.95 23.61
C PRO A 30 2.81 31.85 22.58
N LEU A 31 2.13 30.71 22.75
CA LEU A 31 2.07 29.63 21.77
C LEU A 31 1.70 30.22 20.42
N LYS A 32 2.68 30.27 19.51
CA LYS A 32 2.43 30.36 18.09
C LYS A 32 1.77 29.03 17.72
N THR A 33 0.45 29.00 17.73
CA THR A 33 -0.32 27.98 17.04
C THR A 33 0.12 28.04 15.58
N VAL A 34 0.95 27.08 15.18
CA VAL A 34 1.19 26.80 13.77
C VAL A 34 -0.15 26.28 13.27
N ALA A 35 -0.92 27.15 12.62
CA ALA A 35 -2.03 26.71 11.80
C ALA A 35 -1.44 25.79 10.73
N GLU A 36 -1.72 24.49 10.84
CA GLU A 36 -1.44 23.52 9.78
C GLU A 36 -2.15 24.00 8.53
N SER A 37 -1.38 24.50 7.56
CA SER A 37 -1.94 24.99 6.32
C SER A 37 -2.38 23.81 5.46
N ASN A 38 -3.69 23.63 5.31
CA ASN A 38 -4.34 22.66 4.41
C ASN A 38 -3.97 22.83 2.92
N VAL A 39 -3.17 23.84 2.59
CA VAL A 39 -2.67 24.14 1.24
C VAL A 39 -1.83 22.98 0.69
N GLY A 40 -1.03 22.33 1.53
CA GLY A 40 -0.22 21.16 1.13
C GLY A 40 -1.08 19.98 0.65
N LEU A 41 -2.11 19.61 1.41
CA LEU A 41 -3.02 18.51 1.07
C LEU A 41 -3.76 18.76 -0.25
N SER A 42 -4.23 19.98 -0.47
CA SER A 42 -4.96 20.34 -1.70
C SER A 42 -4.11 20.23 -2.96
N SER A 43 -2.81 20.52 -2.86
CA SER A 43 -1.87 20.37 -3.98
C SER A 43 -1.50 18.91 -4.26
N ILE A 44 -1.48 18.07 -3.22
CA ILE A 44 -1.19 16.63 -3.31
C ILE A 44 -2.31 15.89 -4.06
N ILE A 45 -3.58 16.19 -3.74
CA ILE A 45 -4.76 15.59 -4.38
C ILE A 45 -4.84 15.95 -5.88
N LYS A 46 -4.42 17.17 -6.25
CA LYS A 46 -4.47 17.65 -7.63
C LYS A 46 -3.43 16.97 -8.54
N VAL A 47 -2.24 16.65 -8.02
CA VAL A 47 -1.18 15.99 -8.80
C VAL A 47 -1.53 14.53 -9.10
N ALA A 48 -2.19 13.80 -8.20
CA ALA A 48 -2.58 12.41 -8.42
C ALA A 48 -3.67 12.25 -9.51
N SER A 49 -4.53 13.25 -9.70
CA SER A 49 -5.65 13.22 -10.65
C SER A 49 -5.30 13.72 -12.07
N GLU A 50 -4.20 14.46 -12.25
CA GLU A 50 -3.76 15.00 -13.55
C GLU A 50 -2.70 14.13 -14.27
N VAL A 51 -2.42 12.91 -13.76
CA VAL A 51 -1.42 12.01 -14.33
C VAL A 51 -1.93 11.38 -15.64
N SER A 52 -1.18 11.52 -16.74
CA SER A 52 -1.53 10.91 -18.02
C SER A 52 -1.41 9.38 -17.99
N ASP A 53 -2.21 8.68 -18.79
CA ASP A 53 -2.19 7.21 -18.87
C ASP A 53 -0.79 6.64 -19.17
N GLU A 54 -0.01 7.33 -20.00
CA GLU A 54 1.36 6.94 -20.30
C GLU A 54 2.28 7.08 -19.07
N GLN A 55 2.08 8.14 -18.28
CA GLN A 55 2.81 8.31 -17.03
C GLN A 55 2.38 7.28 -15.98
N VAL A 56 1.09 6.96 -15.88
CA VAL A 56 0.58 5.89 -15.01
C VAL A 56 1.23 4.55 -15.37
N LYS A 57 1.31 4.21 -16.66
CA LYS A 57 1.99 2.97 -17.12
C LYS A 57 3.47 2.94 -16.72
N LYS A 58 4.18 4.06 -16.86
CA LYS A 58 5.60 4.17 -16.44
C LYS A 58 5.75 3.98 -14.93
N VAL A 59 4.88 4.60 -14.14
CA VAL A 59 4.86 4.44 -12.68
C VAL A 59 4.54 3.00 -12.30
N ALA A 60 3.51 2.39 -12.89
CA ALA A 60 3.15 0.99 -12.65
C ALA A 60 4.32 0.05 -12.94
N ALA A 61 5.00 0.22 -14.08
CA ALA A 61 6.18 -0.58 -14.41
C ALA A 61 7.31 -0.40 -13.37
N ALA A 62 7.54 0.82 -12.89
CA ALA A 62 8.53 1.10 -11.84
C ALA A 62 8.14 0.46 -10.50
N LEU A 63 6.87 0.56 -10.08
CA LEU A 63 6.35 -0.08 -8.86
C LEU A 63 6.58 -1.59 -8.90
N CYS A 64 6.24 -2.24 -10.02
CA CYS A 64 6.42 -3.67 -10.20
C CYS A 64 7.91 -4.06 -10.26
N SER A 65 8.77 -3.24 -10.89
CA SER A 65 10.21 -3.47 -10.89
C SER A 65 10.80 -3.39 -9.49
N ASN A 66 10.37 -2.42 -8.69
CA ASN A 66 10.82 -2.25 -7.30
C ASN A 66 10.42 -3.42 -6.41
N LEU A 67 9.22 -3.95 -6.61
CA LEU A 67 8.77 -5.15 -5.92
C LEU A 67 9.68 -6.35 -6.22
N ASN A 68 9.97 -6.60 -7.50
CA ASN A 68 10.87 -7.68 -7.87
C ASN A 68 12.28 -7.46 -7.32
N TRP A 69 12.79 -6.22 -7.38
CA TRP A 69 14.06 -5.85 -6.78
C TRP A 69 14.07 -6.16 -5.27
N ALA A 70 13.02 -5.76 -4.55
CA ALA A 70 12.89 -5.97 -3.12
C ALA A 70 12.89 -7.48 -2.79
N LYS A 71 12.12 -8.29 -3.53
CA LYS A 71 12.15 -9.75 -3.41
C LYS A 71 13.55 -10.33 -3.60
N THR A 72 14.25 -9.94 -4.67
CA THR A 72 15.61 -10.45 -4.95
C THR A 72 16.65 -10.03 -3.92
N ARG A 73 16.38 -8.96 -3.16
CA ARG A 73 17.28 -8.40 -2.14
C ARG A 73 16.88 -8.78 -0.72
N GLY A 74 15.80 -9.55 -0.53
CA GLY A 74 15.26 -9.87 0.79
C GLY A 74 14.85 -8.62 1.56
N LYS A 75 14.15 -7.69 0.88
CA LYS A 75 13.59 -6.48 1.46
C LYS A 75 12.08 -6.58 1.46
N ASP A 76 11.46 -6.27 2.59
CA ASP A 76 10.00 -6.33 2.75
C ASP A 76 9.33 -5.11 2.11
N MET A 77 10.04 -3.98 2.06
CA MET A 77 9.51 -2.70 1.58
C MET A 77 10.18 -2.28 0.26
N PRO A 78 9.42 -2.30 -0.86
CA PRO A 78 9.88 -1.71 -2.11
C PRO A 78 10.05 -0.18 -1.99
N PRO A 79 11.03 0.44 -2.69
CA PRO A 79 11.27 1.90 -2.66
C PRO A 79 10.22 2.68 -3.49
N TRP A 80 8.95 2.55 -3.11
CA TRP A 80 7.83 3.17 -3.81
C TRP A 80 7.71 4.66 -3.52
N LYS A 81 8.17 5.12 -2.35
CA LYS A 81 8.21 6.55 -2.05
C LYS A 81 9.14 7.28 -3.02
N GLU A 82 10.35 6.79 -3.20
CA GLU A 82 11.33 7.34 -4.14
C GLU A 82 10.80 7.31 -5.58
N THR A 83 9.96 6.33 -5.90
CA THR A 83 9.28 6.25 -7.20
C THR A 83 8.25 7.37 -7.37
N MET A 84 7.43 7.63 -6.35
CA MET A 84 6.48 8.74 -6.34
C MET A 84 7.19 10.10 -6.40
N GLU A 85 8.30 10.26 -5.68
CA GLU A 85 9.13 11.48 -5.71
C GLU A 85 9.68 11.71 -7.12
N LYS A 86 10.26 10.67 -7.72
CA LYS A 86 10.91 10.76 -9.04
C LYS A 86 9.93 10.97 -10.19
N HIS A 87 8.81 10.25 -10.18
CA HIS A 87 7.91 10.18 -11.33
C HIS A 87 6.70 11.09 -11.22
N LEU A 88 6.25 11.40 -10.00
CA LEU A 88 5.07 12.21 -9.76
C LEU A 88 5.40 13.50 -8.98
N GLY A 89 6.66 13.73 -8.63
CA GLY A 89 7.08 14.96 -7.95
C GLY A 89 6.59 15.06 -6.51
N PHE A 90 6.26 13.93 -5.86
CA PHE A 90 5.90 13.89 -4.44
C PHE A 90 7.03 14.47 -3.57
N LYS A 91 6.70 15.21 -2.49
CA LYS A 91 7.67 15.87 -1.60
C LYS A 91 7.28 15.81 -0.11
N GLY A 92 6.54 14.80 0.30
CA GLY A 92 6.07 14.65 1.68
C GLY A 92 6.91 13.71 2.55
N ASN A 93 6.53 13.61 3.82
CA ASN A 93 7.07 12.61 4.76
C ASN A 93 6.38 11.24 4.57
N GLU A 94 6.72 10.25 5.40
CA GLU A 94 6.13 8.89 5.32
C GLU A 94 4.62 8.88 5.44
N LYS A 95 4.06 9.64 6.39
CA LYS A 95 2.61 9.70 6.59
C LYS A 95 1.91 10.27 5.35
N ALA A 96 2.43 11.38 4.81
CA ALA A 96 1.89 11.99 3.60
C ALA A 96 2.07 11.09 2.36
N PHE A 97 3.13 10.27 2.34
CA PHE A 97 3.40 9.34 1.26
C PHE A 97 2.33 8.26 1.19
N LYS A 98 1.95 7.66 2.31
CA LYS A 98 0.92 6.61 2.33
C LYS A 98 -0.41 7.11 1.80
N THR A 99 -0.90 8.26 2.28
CA THR A 99 -2.12 8.88 1.75
C THR A 99 -2.01 9.18 0.25
N PHE A 100 -0.91 9.80 -0.20
CA PHE A 100 -0.71 10.08 -1.63
C PHE A 100 -0.66 8.81 -2.48
N PHE A 101 -0.02 7.76 -1.96
CA PHE A 101 0.12 6.50 -2.66
C PHE A 101 -1.24 5.79 -2.78
N HIS A 102 -2.03 5.75 -1.71
CA HIS A 102 -3.38 5.20 -1.73
C HIS A 102 -4.30 5.98 -2.68
N ASP A 103 -4.25 7.31 -2.66
CA ASP A 103 -5.00 8.14 -3.60
C ASP A 103 -4.62 7.84 -5.06
N PHE A 104 -3.32 7.69 -5.34
CA PHE A 104 -2.84 7.29 -6.66
C PHE A 104 -3.35 5.90 -7.06
N LEU A 105 -3.28 4.92 -6.16
CA LEU A 105 -3.76 3.56 -6.41
C LEU A 105 -5.25 3.57 -6.72
N ASN A 106 -6.06 4.25 -5.91
CA ASN A 106 -7.50 4.30 -6.07
C ASN A 106 -7.93 5.02 -7.35
N THR A 107 -7.28 6.15 -7.65
CA THR A 107 -7.55 6.96 -8.85
C THR A 107 -7.27 6.16 -10.13
N HIS A 108 -6.19 5.38 -10.13
CA HIS A 108 -5.71 4.67 -11.32
C HIS A 108 -5.91 3.16 -11.25
N LYS A 109 -6.75 2.66 -10.35
CA LYS A 109 -6.83 1.24 -9.94
C LYS A 109 -6.87 0.23 -11.08
N ASN A 110 -7.61 0.50 -12.15
CA ASN A 110 -7.71 -0.46 -13.28
C ASN A 110 -6.55 -0.36 -14.29
N LYS A 111 -5.59 0.54 -14.07
CA LYS A 111 -4.47 0.84 -14.99
C LYS A 111 -3.11 0.39 -14.45
N ILE A 112 -3.03 -0.06 -13.18
CA ILE A 112 -1.76 -0.41 -12.51
C ILE A 112 -1.40 -1.86 -12.80
N LEU A 113 -1.09 -2.12 -14.08
CA LEU A 113 -0.74 -3.43 -14.58
C LEU A 113 0.78 -3.60 -14.61
N CYS A 114 1.27 -4.64 -13.94
CA CYS A 114 2.66 -5.05 -14.07
C CYS A 114 2.89 -5.66 -15.45
N PRO A 115 4.00 -5.32 -16.13
CA PRO A 115 4.40 -6.03 -17.33
C PRO A 115 4.80 -7.47 -17.00
N GLN A 116 4.93 -8.29 -18.05
CA GLN A 116 5.50 -9.61 -17.91
C GLN A 116 6.90 -9.51 -17.28
N TYR A 117 7.20 -10.41 -16.34
CA TYR A 117 8.49 -10.43 -15.67
C TYR A 117 8.97 -11.86 -15.48
N LYS A 118 10.29 -12.05 -15.55
CA LYS A 118 10.94 -13.35 -15.39
C LYS A 118 11.97 -13.24 -14.27
N ILE A 119 11.80 -14.03 -13.22
CA ILE A 119 12.82 -14.23 -12.17
C ILE A 119 13.38 -15.62 -12.39
N THR A 120 14.67 -15.73 -12.70
CA THR A 120 15.35 -17.00 -12.98
C THR A 120 14.58 -17.87 -13.99
N THR A 121 13.85 -18.89 -13.56
CA THR A 121 13.01 -19.78 -14.40
C THR A 121 11.52 -19.49 -14.25
N LEU A 122 11.12 -18.71 -13.27
CA LEU A 122 9.73 -18.38 -12.97
C LEU A 122 9.25 -17.22 -13.83
N PHE A 123 8.16 -17.47 -14.55
CA PHE A 123 7.49 -16.49 -15.39
C PHE A 123 6.24 -16.00 -14.70
N TYR A 124 6.09 -14.68 -14.69
CA TYR A 124 4.91 -14.04 -14.17
C TYR A 124 4.23 -13.24 -15.28
N PRO A 125 2.96 -13.55 -15.61
CA PRO A 125 2.25 -12.90 -16.68
C PRO A 125 1.97 -11.43 -16.36
N PRO A 126 1.66 -10.60 -17.38
CA PRO A 126 1.08 -9.29 -17.11
C PRO A 126 -0.14 -9.42 -16.19
N GLN A 127 -0.14 -8.70 -15.09
CA GLN A 127 -1.21 -8.77 -14.08
C GLN A 127 -1.19 -7.53 -13.19
N HIS A 128 -2.31 -7.22 -12.55
CA HIS A 128 -2.42 -6.12 -11.59
C HIS A 128 -1.37 -6.21 -10.45
N LEU A 129 -0.92 -5.05 -9.96
CA LEU A 129 0.09 -4.96 -8.88
C LEU A 129 -0.29 -5.77 -7.63
N PHE A 130 -1.54 -5.69 -7.19
CA PHE A 130 -2.06 -6.48 -6.06
C PHE A 130 -1.81 -7.99 -6.23
N LYS A 131 -2.23 -8.56 -7.37
CA LYS A 131 -1.98 -9.97 -7.71
C LYS A 131 -0.48 -10.27 -7.77
N ARG A 132 0.31 -9.32 -8.27
CA ARG A 132 1.76 -9.47 -8.39
C ARG A 132 2.45 -9.65 -7.05
N ILE A 133 2.08 -8.87 -6.04
CA ILE A 133 2.72 -8.90 -4.72
C ILE A 133 2.51 -10.27 -4.05
N LEU A 134 1.28 -10.80 -4.10
CA LEU A 134 0.99 -12.16 -3.64
C LEU A 134 1.75 -13.20 -4.47
N ALA A 135 1.81 -13.01 -5.79
CA ALA A 135 2.46 -13.97 -6.67
C ALA A 135 3.96 -14.15 -6.39
N VAL A 136 4.64 -13.09 -5.95
CA VAL A 136 6.06 -13.14 -5.59
C VAL A 136 6.30 -13.50 -4.12
N GLY A 137 5.23 -13.73 -3.34
CA GLY A 137 5.28 -14.01 -1.91
C GLY A 137 5.95 -12.88 -1.14
N MET A 138 5.40 -11.67 -1.25
CA MET A 138 5.78 -10.49 -0.48
C MET A 138 4.59 -10.04 0.37
N ASN A 139 4.20 -10.89 1.32
CA ASN A 139 3.01 -10.71 2.14
C ASN A 139 3.17 -9.52 3.11
N GLU A 140 4.39 -9.30 3.62
CA GLU A 140 4.73 -8.18 4.49
C GLU A 140 4.51 -6.83 3.79
N THR A 141 4.78 -6.76 2.48
CA THR A 141 4.44 -5.57 1.68
C THR A 141 2.94 -5.29 1.70
N TYR A 142 2.10 -6.33 1.73
CA TYR A 142 0.65 -6.16 1.79
C TYR A 142 0.21 -5.56 3.11
N GLU A 143 0.73 -6.08 4.21
CA GLU A 143 0.43 -5.64 5.57
C GLU A 143 0.85 -4.18 5.78
N GLU A 144 2.09 -3.86 5.43
CA GLU A 144 2.69 -2.55 5.69
C GLU A 144 2.11 -1.44 4.80
N TYR A 145 1.79 -1.74 3.54
CA TYR A 145 1.28 -0.74 2.61
C TYR A 145 -0.23 -0.66 2.50
N PHE A 146 -0.97 -1.74 2.69
CA PHE A 146 -2.39 -1.75 2.32
C PHE A 146 -3.34 -2.20 3.42
N PHE A 147 -2.88 -2.95 4.44
CA PHE A 147 -3.76 -3.38 5.52
C PHE A 147 -3.77 -2.45 6.74
N ASN A 148 -3.13 -1.28 6.64
CA ASN A 148 -3.23 -0.24 7.66
C ASN A 148 -4.42 0.72 7.38
N LEU A 149 -5.55 0.43 8.03
CA LEU A 149 -6.79 1.22 7.94
C LEU A 149 -6.67 2.67 8.48
N GLU A 150 -5.63 3.00 9.25
CA GLU A 150 -5.45 4.34 9.83
C GLU A 150 -4.91 5.37 8.82
N GLU A 151 -4.41 4.93 7.67
CA GLU A 151 -3.61 5.77 6.76
C GLU A 151 -4.23 6.01 5.38
N GLY A 152 -5.42 5.45 5.14
CA GLY A 152 -6.19 5.57 3.90
C GLY A 152 -6.83 4.24 3.51
N GLU A 153 -8.02 4.29 2.91
CA GLU A 153 -8.71 3.09 2.43
C GLU A 153 -8.25 2.76 1.01
N VAL A 154 -7.60 1.61 0.83
CA VAL A 154 -7.22 1.11 -0.49
C VAL A 154 -8.41 0.38 -1.11
N ASP A 155 -8.81 0.80 -2.31
CA ASP A 155 -9.89 0.15 -3.06
C ASP A 155 -9.35 -1.08 -3.80
N PHE A 156 -9.57 -2.25 -3.20
CA PHE A 156 -9.19 -3.54 -3.76
C PHE A 156 -10.11 -4.01 -4.91
N ASN A 157 -11.14 -3.25 -5.30
CA ASN A 157 -12.01 -3.56 -6.43
C ASN A 157 -11.42 -3.16 -7.80
N ALA A 158 -10.09 -3.02 -7.87
CA ALA A 158 -9.36 -3.02 -9.12
C ALA A 158 -9.63 -4.33 -9.88
N TYR A 159 -9.91 -4.24 -11.16
CA TYR A 159 -10.09 -5.41 -12.01
C TYR A 159 -9.25 -5.32 -13.28
N GLU A 160 -8.90 -6.48 -13.81
CA GLU A 160 -8.37 -6.63 -15.16
C GLU A 160 -9.29 -7.55 -15.98
N MET A 161 -9.24 -7.43 -17.30
CA MET A 161 -10.01 -8.30 -18.20
C MET A 161 -9.20 -9.55 -18.50
N VAL A 162 -9.64 -10.70 -18.00
CA VAL A 162 -9.06 -12.03 -18.26
C VAL A 162 -10.12 -12.87 -18.95
N ASP A 163 -9.82 -13.36 -20.16
CA ASP A 163 -10.75 -14.15 -20.99
C ASP A 163 -12.14 -13.49 -21.16
N GLY A 164 -12.14 -12.16 -21.34
CA GLY A 164 -13.36 -11.37 -21.51
C GLY A 164 -14.18 -11.15 -20.23
N LYS A 165 -13.68 -11.55 -19.07
CA LYS A 165 -14.34 -11.35 -17.77
C LYS A 165 -13.50 -10.45 -16.87
N LYS A 166 -14.16 -9.65 -16.03
CA LYS A 166 -13.49 -8.93 -14.95
C LYS A 166 -12.92 -9.97 -13.98
N GLU A 167 -11.66 -9.79 -13.60
CA GLU A 167 -11.01 -10.57 -12.55
C GLU A 167 -10.36 -9.63 -11.54
N THR A 168 -10.83 -9.67 -10.29
CA THR A 168 -10.26 -8.90 -9.17
C THR A 168 -9.13 -9.66 -8.49
N VAL A 169 -8.47 -9.04 -7.50
CA VAL A 169 -7.50 -9.76 -6.65
C VAL A 169 -8.18 -10.88 -5.85
N LEU A 170 -9.44 -10.69 -5.42
CA LEU A 170 -10.19 -11.73 -4.70
C LEU A 170 -10.46 -12.96 -5.58
N ASP A 171 -10.92 -12.75 -6.83
CA ASP A 171 -11.08 -13.86 -7.78
C ASP A 171 -9.76 -14.62 -8.00
N TRP A 172 -8.67 -13.87 -8.11
CA TRP A 172 -7.35 -14.43 -8.36
C TRP A 172 -6.87 -15.29 -7.19
N VAL A 173 -7.03 -14.81 -5.95
CA VAL A 173 -6.65 -15.55 -4.73
C VAL A 173 -7.43 -16.85 -4.61
N GLU A 174 -8.76 -16.79 -4.78
CA GLU A 174 -9.60 -17.99 -4.74
C GLU A 174 -9.22 -19.02 -5.82
N LYS A 175 -8.92 -18.56 -7.04
CA LYS A 175 -8.42 -19.43 -8.12
C LYS A 175 -7.08 -20.06 -7.77
N TRP A 176 -6.17 -19.31 -7.15
CA TRP A 176 -4.87 -19.82 -6.72
C TRP A 176 -5.01 -20.93 -5.68
N ILE A 177 -5.83 -20.72 -4.65
CA ILE A 177 -6.17 -21.73 -3.64
C ILE A 177 -6.76 -22.98 -4.31
N ALA A 178 -7.76 -22.81 -5.17
CA ALA A 178 -8.42 -23.92 -5.86
C ALA A 178 -7.46 -24.71 -6.77
N SER A 179 -6.42 -24.06 -7.29
CA SER A 179 -5.38 -24.67 -8.12
C SER A 179 -4.25 -25.33 -7.33
N GLY A 180 -4.28 -25.26 -5.99
CA GLY A 180 -3.21 -25.78 -5.13
C GLY A 180 -1.89 -25.01 -5.26
N ARG A 181 -1.95 -23.72 -5.59
CA ARG A 181 -0.78 -22.85 -5.72
C ARG A 181 -0.66 -21.92 -4.52
N GLY A 182 0.56 -21.81 -3.98
CA GLY A 182 0.84 -21.01 -2.78
C GLY A 182 0.44 -21.73 -1.49
N ASP A 183 0.61 -21.04 -0.37
CA ASP A 183 0.13 -21.52 0.93
C ASP A 183 -1.38 -21.28 1.04
N ALA A 184 -2.15 -22.35 1.20
CA ALA A 184 -3.61 -22.28 1.21
C ALA A 184 -4.18 -21.67 2.50
N GLU A 185 -3.43 -21.65 3.60
CA GLU A 185 -3.84 -21.01 4.85
C GLU A 185 -3.64 -19.50 4.73
N GLU A 186 -2.43 -19.07 4.37
CA GLU A 186 -2.13 -17.65 4.16
C GLU A 186 -3.04 -16.99 3.12
N LEU A 187 -3.29 -17.67 1.99
CA LEU A 187 -4.17 -17.14 0.95
C LEU A 187 -5.63 -17.04 1.40
N ARG A 188 -6.09 -17.92 2.30
CA ARG A 188 -7.45 -17.82 2.88
C ARG A 188 -7.55 -16.63 3.81
N ASP A 189 -6.53 -16.36 4.61
CA ASP A 189 -6.48 -15.18 5.47
C ASP A 189 -6.48 -13.90 4.64
N VAL A 190 -5.69 -13.85 3.56
CA VAL A 190 -5.73 -12.74 2.60
C VAL A 190 -7.13 -12.58 1.99
N ALA A 191 -7.76 -13.66 1.54
CA ALA A 191 -9.12 -13.59 0.98
C ALA A 191 -10.15 -13.09 1.99
N TYR A 192 -10.05 -13.52 3.25
CA TYR A 192 -10.89 -13.07 4.35
C TYR A 192 -10.71 -11.57 4.59
N ILE A 193 -9.46 -11.09 4.76
CA ILE A 193 -9.16 -9.67 4.99
C ILE A 193 -9.68 -8.82 3.84
N LEU A 194 -9.37 -9.20 2.59
CA LEU A 194 -9.82 -8.47 1.40
C LEU A 194 -11.35 -8.30 1.40
N LYS A 195 -12.09 -9.36 1.68
CA LYS A 195 -13.54 -9.36 1.59
C LYS A 195 -14.22 -8.69 2.78
N ASP A 196 -13.85 -9.11 3.99
CA ASP A 196 -14.61 -8.80 5.19
C ASP A 196 -14.14 -7.50 5.85
N GLU A 197 -12.85 -7.13 5.73
CA GLU A 197 -12.30 -5.88 6.27
C GLU A 197 -12.29 -4.76 5.22
N PHE A 198 -12.00 -5.09 3.94
CA PHE A 198 -11.85 -4.09 2.86
C PHE A 198 -12.98 -4.11 1.82
N GLY A 199 -14.01 -4.92 2.01
CA GLY A 199 -15.18 -4.94 1.12
C GLY A 199 -14.86 -5.31 -0.34
N ALA A 200 -13.76 -6.02 -0.59
CA ALA A 200 -13.38 -6.46 -1.92
C ALA A 200 -14.42 -7.43 -2.49
N LYS A 201 -14.76 -7.21 -3.77
CA LYS A 201 -15.77 -7.97 -4.50
C LYS A 201 -15.13 -8.86 -5.54
N LYS A 202 -15.89 -9.88 -5.96
CA LYS A 202 -15.57 -10.67 -7.15
C LYS A 202 -15.90 -9.84 -8.39
N GLY A 203 -15.26 -10.15 -9.51
CA GLY A 203 -15.46 -9.44 -10.77
C GLY A 203 -16.89 -9.53 -11.30
N ILE A 204 -17.64 -10.58 -10.92
CA ILE A 204 -19.07 -10.73 -11.25
C ILE A 204 -19.97 -9.75 -10.48
N ASP A 205 -19.50 -9.23 -9.34
CA ASP A 205 -20.24 -8.33 -8.46
C ASP A 205 -19.84 -6.85 -8.67
N LEU A 206 -19.03 -6.57 -9.71
CA LEU A 206 -18.52 -5.24 -10.10
C LEU A 206 -19.16 -4.64 -11.36
#